data_AF-A0A945ZQL3-F1
#
_entry.id   AF-A0A945ZQL3-F1
#
_cell.length_a   1.000
_cell.length_b   1.000
_cell.length_c   1.000
_cell.angle_alpha   90.00
_cell.angle_beta   90.00
_cell.angle_gamma   90.00
#
_symmetry.space_group_name_H-M   'P 1'
#
loop_
_entity.id
_entity.type
_entity.pdbx_description
1 polymer ?
#
loop_
_entity_poly.entity_id
_entity_poly.type
_entity_poly.pdbx_seq_one_letter_code
_entity_poly.pdbx_strand_id
1 'polypeptide(L)'
;MTYGGSYKPPWLGYKNETPICTHPVHWSDAAPCNQQEDHAGVVLSKMKFAHEQSLEACIDQGILSLGEPDVPFGRQLQRDNWHIGDINLFWLNIRENARLRAIASR
;
A
#
# COMPACT_ATOMS: atom_id res chain seq x y z
N MET A 1 -7.20 4.28 0.35
CA MET A 1 -6.96 4.96 -0.94
C MET A 1 -5.48 5.24 -1.01
N THR A 2 -4.84 4.82 -2.10
CA THR A 2 -3.40 5.03 -2.30
C THR A 2 -3.15 6.10 -3.36
N TYR A 3 -2.21 7.00 -3.09
CA TYR A 3 -1.81 8.07 -4.00
C TYR A 3 -0.32 8.06 -4.25
N GLY A 4 0.10 8.52 -5.43
CA GLY A 4 1.52 8.62 -5.77
C GLY A 4 2.20 9.81 -5.10
N GLY A 5 3.35 9.56 -4.47
CA GLY A 5 4.25 10.57 -3.93
C GLY A 5 3.57 11.54 -2.96
N SER A 6 3.76 12.84 -3.22
CA SER A 6 3.21 13.93 -2.42
C SER A 6 1.80 14.36 -2.84
N TYR A 7 1.14 13.62 -3.75
CA TYR A 7 -0.20 14.00 -4.20
C TYR A 7 -1.19 13.93 -3.04
N LYS A 8 -1.94 15.03 -2.86
CA LYS A 8 -3.03 15.09 -1.89
C LYS A 8 -4.38 15.21 -2.60
N PRO A 9 -5.30 14.30 -2.28
CA PRO A 9 -6.72 14.44 -2.59
C PRO A 9 -7.35 15.84 -2.40
N PRO A 10 -8.14 16.38 -3.36
CA PRO A 10 -8.94 17.57 -3.11
C PRO A 10 -10.00 17.42 -2.00
N TRP A 11 -10.36 16.20 -1.62
CA TRP A 11 -11.33 15.92 -0.57
C TRP A 11 -10.73 15.71 0.82
N LEU A 12 -9.41 15.67 0.93
CA LEU A 12 -8.74 15.66 2.22
C LEU A 12 -8.97 17.02 2.89
N GLY A 13 -9.56 17.01 4.08
CA GLY A 13 -9.93 18.22 4.82
C GLY A 13 -11.36 18.72 4.57
N TYR A 14 -12.17 18.09 3.71
CA TYR A 14 -13.61 18.40 3.63
C TYR A 14 -14.38 18.00 4.90
N LYS A 15 -13.89 16.98 5.61
CA LYS A 15 -14.39 16.62 6.95
C LYS A 15 -13.37 17.06 7.99
N ASN A 16 -13.85 17.44 9.17
CA ASN A 16 -13.00 17.78 10.31
C ASN A 16 -12.20 16.57 10.84
N GLU A 17 -12.63 15.35 10.51
CA GLU A 17 -11.98 14.12 10.93
C GLU A 17 -10.95 13.68 9.89
N THR A 18 -9.75 13.35 10.36
CA THR A 18 -8.72 12.69 9.53
C THR A 18 -9.16 11.26 9.21
N PRO A 19 -9.03 10.81 7.95
CA PRO A 19 -9.26 9.40 7.62
C PRO A 19 -8.38 8.47 8.45
N ILE A 20 -8.84 7.24 8.68
CA ILE A 20 -8.03 6.20 9.30
C ILE A 20 -7.48 5.30 8.21
N CYS A 21 -6.17 5.05 8.25
CA CYS A 21 -5.49 4.11 7.37
C CYS A 21 -4.66 3.15 8.21
N THR A 22 -4.80 1.86 7.94
CA THR A 22 -3.93 0.81 8.47
C THR A 22 -2.90 0.47 7.41
N HIS A 23 -1.62 0.46 7.79
CA HIS A 23 -0.55 0.22 6.83
C HIS A 23 -0.66 -1.20 6.25
N PRO A 24 -0.76 -1.40 4.94
CA PRO A 24 -1.08 -2.72 4.38
C PRO A 24 0.06 -3.75 4.53
N VAL A 25 1.31 -3.27 4.63
CA VAL A 25 2.49 -4.12 4.87
C VAL A 25 2.62 -4.55 6.34
N HIS A 26 2.68 -3.60 7.27
CA HIS A 26 2.87 -3.89 8.71
C HIS A 26 1.58 -4.22 9.46
N TRP A 27 0.44 -3.86 8.89
CA TRP A 27 -0.87 -4.03 9.51
C TRP A 27 -1.03 -3.32 10.86
N SER A 28 -0.45 -2.13 10.92
CA SER A 28 -0.42 -1.22 12.08
C SER A 28 -0.51 0.22 11.59
N ASP A 29 -0.89 1.14 12.46
CA ASP A 29 -0.82 2.59 12.30
C ASP A 29 0.37 3.22 13.05
N ALA A 30 1.14 2.42 13.79
CA ALA A 30 2.27 2.89 14.59
C ALA A 30 3.54 3.15 13.76
N ALA A 31 3.73 2.38 12.69
CA ALA A 31 4.84 2.55 11.75
C ALA A 31 4.30 3.27 10.49
N PRO A 32 4.65 4.55 10.27
CA PRO A 32 4.07 5.32 9.18
C PRO A 32 4.54 4.83 7.82
N CYS A 33 5.77 4.34 7.68
CA CYS A 33 6.30 3.83 6.42
C CYS A 33 6.84 2.41 6.57
N ASN A 34 6.78 1.61 5.49
CA ASN A 34 7.49 0.34 5.41
C ASN A 34 8.90 0.47 4.85
N GLN A 35 9.78 -0.47 5.17
CA GLN A 35 10.98 -0.67 4.36
C GLN A 35 10.60 -1.42 3.09
N GLN A 36 11.33 -1.15 2.01
CA GLN A 36 11.08 -1.78 0.73
C GLN A 36 11.12 -3.30 0.84
N GLU A 37 12.01 -3.86 1.67
CA GLU A 37 12.16 -5.30 1.87
C GLU A 37 10.92 -5.97 2.49
N ASP A 38 10.07 -5.21 3.18
CA ASP A 38 8.85 -5.72 3.82
C ASP A 38 7.70 -5.92 2.83
N HIS A 39 7.82 -5.36 1.62
CA HIS A 39 6.81 -5.50 0.58
C HIS A 39 6.86 -6.90 -0.06
N ALA A 40 5.80 -7.68 0.15
CA ALA A 40 5.75 -9.09 -0.25
C ALA A 40 5.47 -9.29 -1.74
N GLY A 41 5.28 -8.22 -2.51
CA GLY A 41 5.02 -8.27 -3.94
C GLY A 41 3.57 -8.01 -4.34
N VAL A 42 3.38 -7.77 -5.63
CA VAL A 42 2.10 -7.43 -6.24
C VAL A 42 1.44 -8.65 -6.88
N VAL A 43 0.11 -8.63 -6.99
CA VAL A 43 -0.65 -9.56 -7.82
C VAL A 43 -1.06 -8.91 -9.14
N LEU A 44 -0.67 -9.55 -10.24
CA LEU A 44 -1.02 -9.20 -11.60
C LEU A 44 -2.25 -10.01 -12.06
N SER A 45 -2.66 -9.78 -13.31
CA SER A 45 -3.73 -10.55 -13.92
C SER A 45 -3.48 -12.06 -13.85
N LYS A 46 -4.55 -12.85 -13.76
CA LYS A 46 -4.51 -14.31 -13.63
C LYS A 46 -3.74 -14.79 -12.38
N MET A 47 -3.77 -14.00 -11.29
CA MET A 47 -3.13 -14.34 -10.01
C MET A 47 -1.62 -14.59 -10.13
N LYS A 48 -0.95 -13.93 -11.09
CA LYS A 48 0.50 -13.99 -11.20
C LYS A 48 1.14 -13.06 -10.17
N PHE A 49 2.04 -13.57 -9.35
CA PHE A 49 2.77 -12.78 -8.36
C PHE A 49 4.10 -12.28 -8.94
N ALA A 50 4.48 -11.04 -8.60
CA ALA A 50 5.68 -10.39 -9.11
C ALA A 50 6.13 -9.23 -8.22
N HIS A 51 7.31 -8.66 -8.52
CA HIS A 51 7.80 -7.41 -7.95
C HIS A 51 7.83 -7.39 -6.42
N GLU A 52 8.40 -8.45 -5.83
CA GLU A 52 8.75 -8.44 -4.41
C GLU A 52 9.72 -7.29 -4.14
N GLN A 53 9.63 -6.72 -2.94
CA GLN A 53 10.55 -5.68 -2.50
C GLN A 53 10.64 -4.49 -3.46
N SER A 54 9.54 -4.09 -4.10
CA SER A 54 9.55 -3.03 -5.11
C SER A 54 8.80 -1.77 -4.72
N LEU A 55 8.15 -1.74 -3.54
CA LEU A 55 7.27 -0.63 -3.14
C LEU A 55 7.55 -0.19 -1.70
N GLU A 56 7.74 1.11 -1.56
CA GLU A 56 7.63 1.81 -0.29
C GLU A 56 6.29 2.52 -0.23
N ALA A 57 5.58 2.36 0.88
CA ALA A 57 4.36 3.07 1.19
C ALA A 57 4.49 3.76 2.54
N CYS A 58 3.87 4.93 2.65
CA CYS A 58 3.86 5.76 3.84
C CYS A 58 2.44 6.25 4.13
N ILE A 59 2.03 6.27 5.38
CA ILE A 59 0.79 6.90 5.82
C ILE A 59 1.09 8.35 6.17
N ASP A 60 0.37 9.26 5.55
CA ASP A 60 0.39 10.68 5.87
C ASP A 60 -1.03 11.25 5.90
N GLN A 61 -1.43 11.77 7.07
CA GLN A 61 -2.79 12.28 7.33
C GLN A 61 -3.90 11.27 6.99
N GLY A 62 -3.71 10.00 7.34
CA GLY A 62 -4.72 8.97 7.10
C GLY A 62 -4.82 8.50 5.65
N ILE A 63 -3.87 8.89 4.81
CA ILE A 63 -3.79 8.50 3.40
C ILE A 63 -2.52 7.70 3.19
N LEU A 64 -2.62 6.64 2.38
CA LEU A 64 -1.45 5.89 1.94
C LEU A 64 -0.83 6.58 0.72
N SER A 65 0.38 7.08 0.89
CA SER A 65 1.25 7.58 -0.17
C SER A 65 2.19 6.46 -0.63
N LEU A 66 2.37 6.31 -1.93
CA LEU A 66 3.25 5.34 -2.55
C LEU A 66 4.48 6.04 -3.13
N GLY A 67 5.67 5.55 -2.82
CA GLY A 67 6.91 5.95 -3.48
C GLY A 67 6.95 5.59 -4.96
N GLU A 68 8.01 6.01 -5.64
CA GLU A 68 8.31 5.53 -7.00
C GLU A 68 8.60 4.01 -6.93
N PRO A 69 7.90 3.16 -7.70
CA PRO A 69 8.17 1.73 -7.69
C PRO A 69 9.59 1.42 -8.18
N ASP A 70 10.33 0.59 -7.45
CA ASP A 70 11.65 0.13 -7.85
C ASP A 70 11.55 -1.07 -8.81
N VAL A 71 11.15 -0.76 -10.04
CA VAL A 71 11.07 -1.71 -11.14
C VAL A 71 11.59 -1.05 -12.41
N PRO A 72 12.06 -1.81 -13.42
CA PRO A 72 12.40 -1.24 -14.71
C PRO A 72 11.21 -0.43 -15.26
N PHE A 73 11.45 0.84 -15.58
CA PHE A 73 10.41 1.81 -15.99
C PHE A 73 9.38 2.16 -14.90
N GLY A 74 9.76 2.06 -13.62
CA GLY A 74 8.91 2.38 -12.46
C GLY A 74 8.35 3.80 -12.49
N ARG A 75 9.13 4.79 -12.93
CA ARG A 75 8.67 6.17 -13.11
C ARG A 75 7.47 6.29 -14.05
N GLN A 76 7.46 5.52 -15.15
CA GLN A 76 6.36 5.54 -16.12
C GLN A 76 5.11 4.85 -15.57
N LEU A 77 5.27 3.95 -14.60
CA LEU A 77 4.16 3.30 -13.90
C LEU A 77 3.61 4.17 -12.77
N GLN A 78 4.36 5.16 -12.30
CA GLN A 78 3.91 6.07 -11.26
C GLN A 78 2.65 6.81 -11.72
N ARG A 79 1.61 6.72 -10.89
CA ARG A 79 0.31 7.36 -11.09
C ARG A 79 -0.06 8.14 -9.85
N ASP A 80 -0.77 9.24 -10.05
CA ASP A 80 -1.28 10.05 -8.95
C ASP A 80 -2.33 9.27 -8.15
N ASN A 81 -3.18 8.50 -8.84
CA ASN A 81 -4.26 7.73 -8.23
C ASN A 81 -4.04 6.22 -8.45
N TRP A 82 -3.73 5.51 -7.37
CA TRP A 82 -3.56 4.07 -7.34
C TRP A 82 -4.79 3.31 -6.88
N HIS A 83 -5.92 4.00 -6.61
CA HIS A 83 -7.06 3.43 -5.91
C HIS A 83 -7.65 2.16 -6.54
N ILE A 84 -7.58 2.02 -7.87
CA ILE A 84 -8.04 0.84 -8.60
C ILE A 84 -7.15 -0.39 -8.33
N GLY A 85 -5.88 -0.18 -7.98
CA GLY A 85 -4.86 -1.20 -7.74
C GLY A 85 -4.49 -1.42 -6.29
N ASP A 86 -5.07 -0.68 -5.32
CA ASP A 86 -4.70 -0.73 -3.89
C ASP A 86 -4.53 -2.17 -3.37
N ILE A 87 -5.53 -3.02 -3.61
CA ILE A 87 -5.49 -4.42 -3.16
C ILE A 87 -4.43 -5.21 -3.91
N ASN A 88 -4.25 -4.96 -5.20
CA ASN A 88 -3.31 -5.72 -6.02
C ASN A 88 -1.86 -5.44 -5.62
N LEU A 89 -1.56 -4.21 -5.25
CA LEU A 89 -0.22 -3.81 -4.81
C LEU A 89 0.19 -4.54 -3.54
N PHE A 90 -0.73 -4.80 -2.61
CA PHE A 90 -0.41 -5.37 -1.29
C PHE A 90 -1.07 -6.74 -1.01
N TRP A 91 -1.55 -7.42 -2.05
CA TRP A 91 -2.34 -8.65 -1.90
C TRP A 91 -1.61 -9.72 -1.09
N LEU A 92 -0.30 -9.87 -1.29
CA LEU A 92 0.49 -10.89 -0.61
C LEU A 92 0.65 -10.58 0.89
N ASN A 93 0.91 -9.32 1.26
CA ASN A 93 0.94 -8.89 2.65
C ASN A 93 -0.43 -9.08 3.33
N ILE A 94 -1.52 -8.67 2.67
CA ILE A 94 -2.89 -8.81 3.19
C ILE A 94 -3.25 -10.29 3.39
N ARG A 95 -2.96 -11.14 2.40
CA ARG A 95 -3.22 -12.58 2.44
C ARG A 95 -2.48 -13.24 3.60
N GLU A 96 -1.20 -12.92 3.79
CA GLU A 96 -0.40 -13.51 4.86
C GLU A 96 -0.90 -13.06 6.23
N ASN A 97 -1.24 -11.77 6.38
CA ASN A 97 -1.82 -11.30 7.63
C ASN A 97 -3.14 -12.00 7.97
N ALA A 98 -4.03 -12.14 7.00
CA ALA A 98 -5.30 -12.85 7.18
C ALA A 98 -5.07 -14.30 7.63
N ARG A 99 -4.09 -14.99 7.02
CA ARG A 99 -3.69 -16.35 7.41
C ARG A 99 -3.20 -16.40 8.86
N LEU A 100 -2.31 -15.50 9.26
CA LEU A 100 -1.75 -15.44 10.61
C LEU A 100 -2.83 -15.21 11.67
N ARG A 101 -3.77 -14.30 11.40
CA ARG A 101 -4.90 -14.02 12.32
C ARG A 101 -5.86 -15.19 12.46
N ALA A 102 -6.17 -15.87 11.35
CA ALA A 102 -7.03 -17.06 11.37
C ALA A 102 -6.41 -18.23 12.16
N ILE A 103 -5.07 -18.30 12.22
CA ILE A 103 -4.36 -19.28 13.05
C ILE A 103 -4.33 -18.85 14.51
N ALA A 104 -4.04 -17.57 14.80
CA ALA A 104 -3.94 -17.04 16.15
C ALA A 104 -5.29 -16.98 16.90
N SER A 105 -6.41 -17.00 16.18
CA SER A 105 -7.76 -17.05 16.76
C SER A 105 -8.22 -18.47 17.17
N ARG A 106 -7.34 -19.47 17.10
CA ARG A 106 -7.57 -20.85 17.55
C ARG A 106 -6.81 -21.09 18.84
#